data_AF-A0A3D9GB67-F1
#
_entry.id   AF-A0A3D9GB67-F1
#
_cell.length_a   1.000
_cell.length_b   1.000
_cell.length_c   1.000
_cell.angle_alpha   90.00
_cell.angle_beta   90.00
_cell.angle_gamma   90.00
#
_symmetry.space_group_name_H-M   'P 1'
#
loop_
_entity.id
_entity.type
_entity.pdbx_description
1 polymer ?
#
loop_
_entity_poly.entity_id
_entity_poly.type
_entity_poly.pdbx_seq_one_letter_code
_entity_poly.pdbx_strand_id
1 'polypeptide(L)'
;MSEPNEQRQERQQKDILEVELAVSRWLRVGVVLSAAVIIVGLVLFFMEGSSGYPGSSYPHSLPDIVSGIASFKPYAVITAGLILLILTPVLRVAISIWVFVREGDKLYTGITTLVLLILIISFILGKA
;
A
#
# COMPACT_ATOMS: atom_id res chain seq x y z
N MET A 1 49.40 2.11 -6.90
CA MET A 1 48.80 3.25 -6.16
C MET A 1 47.45 3.58 -6.81
N SER A 2 46.44 2.74 -6.55
CA SER A 2 45.10 2.75 -7.17
C SER A 2 43.97 2.57 -6.13
N GLU A 3 44.33 2.55 -4.85
CA GLU A 3 43.46 2.27 -3.69
C GLU A 3 42.32 3.28 -3.39
N PRO A 4 42.33 4.57 -3.84
CA PRO A 4 41.26 5.51 -3.50
C PRO A 4 39.90 5.23 -4.16
N ASN A 5 39.87 4.54 -5.31
CA ASN A 5 38.66 4.37 -6.11
C ASN A 5 37.83 3.14 -5.70
N GLU A 6 38.47 2.05 -5.29
CA GLU A 6 37.79 0.82 -4.85
C GLU A 6 37.02 1.05 -3.54
N GLN A 7 37.60 1.79 -2.59
CA GLN A 7 36.95 2.13 -1.32
C GLN A 7 35.73 3.05 -1.49
N ARG A 8 35.68 3.88 -2.55
CA ARG A 8 34.52 4.72 -2.86
C ARG A 8 33.40 3.91 -3.51
N GLN A 9 33.74 2.97 -4.39
CA GLN A 9 32.77 2.06 -5.01
C GLN A 9 32.13 1.14 -3.97
N GLU A 10 32.91 0.56 -3.05
CA GLU A 10 32.37 -0.26 -1.96
C GLU A 10 31.41 0.52 -1.05
N ARG A 11 31.71 1.80 -0.74
CA ARG A 11 30.81 2.64 0.07
C ARG A 11 29.53 2.99 -0.69
N GLN A 12 29.64 3.45 -1.95
CA GLN A 12 28.45 3.75 -2.76
C GLN A 12 27.57 2.52 -2.94
N GLN A 13 28.15 1.34 -3.16
CA GLN A 13 27.39 0.10 -3.31
C GLN A 13 26.69 -0.29 -2.01
N LYS A 14 27.32 -0.08 -0.84
CA LYS A 14 26.68 -0.27 0.47
C LYS A 14 25.53 0.72 0.69
N ASP A 15 25.73 2.00 0.38
CA ASP A 15 24.70 3.05 0.55
C ASP A 15 23.46 2.75 -0.30
N ILE A 16 23.64 2.35 -1.57
CA ILE A 16 22.53 1.97 -2.45
C ILE A 16 21.80 0.74 -1.91
N LEU A 17 22.54 -0.28 -1.45
CA LEU A 17 21.97 -1.50 -0.88
C LEU A 17 21.17 -1.21 0.40
N GLU A 18 21.66 -0.34 1.26
CA GLU A 18 20.96 0.07 2.48
C GLU A 18 19.65 0.81 2.18
N VAL A 19 19.65 1.68 1.16
CA VAL A 19 18.43 2.37 0.70
C VAL A 19 17.44 1.37 0.11
N GLU A 20 17.87 0.44 -0.73
CA GLU A 20 17.01 -0.61 -1.30
C GLU A 20 16.40 -1.50 -0.22
N LEU A 21 17.18 -1.87 0.81
CA LEU A 21 16.72 -2.64 1.95
C LEU A 21 15.74 -1.85 2.82
N ALA A 22 16.00 -0.56 3.05
CA ALA A 22 15.09 0.31 3.79
C ALA A 22 13.74 0.43 3.07
N VAL A 23 13.76 0.73 1.77
CA VAL A 23 12.56 0.79 0.91
C VAL A 23 11.83 -0.55 0.96
N SER A 24 12.52 -1.65 0.67
CA SER A 24 11.93 -3.00 0.69
C SER A 24 11.26 -3.35 2.02
N ARG A 25 11.83 -2.92 3.15
CA ARG A 25 11.27 -3.17 4.49
C ARG A 25 9.98 -2.41 4.71
N TRP A 26 9.93 -1.12 4.37
CA TRP A 26 8.70 -0.32 4.49
C TRP A 26 7.55 -0.90 3.66
N LEU A 27 7.86 -1.40 2.47
CA LEU A 27 6.88 -2.01 1.58
C LEU A 27 6.33 -3.31 2.15
N ARG A 28 7.20 -4.14 2.70
CA ARG A 28 6.81 -5.40 3.31
C ARG A 28 5.95 -5.19 4.55
N VAL A 29 6.27 -4.18 5.38
CA VAL A 29 5.48 -3.84 6.56
C VAL A 29 4.04 -3.49 6.19
N GLY A 30 3.81 -2.64 5.18
CA GLY A 30 2.46 -2.27 4.74
C GLY A 30 1.64 -3.47 4.25
N VAL A 31 2.25 -4.34 3.45
CA VAL A 31 1.58 -5.57 2.95
C VAL A 31 1.30 -6.55 4.09
N VAL A 32 2.26 -6.78 4.99
CA VAL A 32 2.09 -7.69 6.14
C VAL A 32 1.01 -7.18 7.09
N LEU A 33 0.98 -5.87 7.36
CA LEU A 33 -0.08 -5.25 8.16
C LEU A 33 -1.45 -5.46 7.52
N SER A 34 -1.56 -5.22 6.21
CA SER A 34 -2.81 -5.41 5.47
C SER A 34 -3.27 -6.87 5.50
N ALA A 35 -2.35 -7.82 5.30
CA ALA A 35 -2.62 -9.24 5.40
C ALA A 35 -3.08 -9.66 6.80
N ALA A 36 -2.45 -9.12 7.85
CA ALA A 36 -2.86 -9.38 9.23
C ALA A 36 -4.30 -8.90 9.49
N VAL A 37 -4.66 -7.70 9.04
CA VAL A 37 -6.03 -7.17 9.18
C VAL A 37 -7.04 -8.04 8.42
N ILE A 38 -6.71 -8.48 7.21
CA ILE A 38 -7.57 -9.40 6.43
C ILE A 38 -7.76 -10.72 7.16
N ILE A 39 -6.68 -11.31 7.69
CA ILE A 39 -6.74 -12.58 8.45
C ILE A 39 -7.64 -12.42 9.68
N VAL A 40 -7.52 -11.32 10.42
CA VAL A 40 -8.40 -11.05 11.57
C VAL A 40 -9.85 -10.97 11.13
N GLY A 41 -10.15 -10.26 10.03
CA GLY A 41 -11.50 -10.19 9.49
C GLY A 41 -12.05 -11.54 9.04
N LEU A 42 -11.20 -12.40 8.46
CA LEU A 42 -11.58 -13.77 8.08
C LEU A 42 -11.85 -14.65 9.30
N VAL A 43 -11.01 -14.58 10.34
CA VAL A 43 -11.24 -15.32 11.60
C VAL A 43 -12.58 -14.89 12.23
N LEU A 44 -12.85 -13.59 12.29
CA LEU A 44 -14.15 -13.07 12.75
C LEU A 44 -15.31 -13.58 11.91
N PHE A 45 -15.14 -13.66 10.58
CA PHE A 45 -16.17 -14.18 9.68
C PHE A 45 -16.48 -15.66 9.95
N PHE A 46 -15.44 -16.47 10.14
CA PHE A 46 -15.59 -17.90 10.47
C PHE A 46 -16.21 -18.11 11.85
N MET A 47 -15.95 -17.22 12.82
CA MET A 47 -16.52 -17.31 14.18
C MET A 47 -17.99 -16.86 14.22
N GLU A 48 -18.34 -15.76 13.56
CA GLU A 48 -19.70 -15.21 13.56
C GLU A 48 -20.65 -16.00 12.64
N GLY A 49 -20.11 -16.67 11.61
CA GLY A 49 -20.90 -17.42 10.61
C GLY A 49 -21.79 -16.54 9.72
N SER A 50 -21.73 -15.22 9.89
CA SER A 50 -22.48 -14.24 9.11
C SER A 50 -21.56 -13.07 8.72
N SER A 51 -21.93 -12.36 7.65
CA SER A 51 -21.17 -11.19 7.17
C SER A 51 -21.24 -9.98 8.13
N GLY A 52 -22.11 -10.01 9.15
CA GLY A 52 -22.42 -8.86 10.01
C GLY A 52 -23.33 -7.81 9.35
N TYR A 53 -23.80 -8.06 8.12
CA TYR A 53 -24.74 -7.21 7.40
C TYR A 53 -25.94 -8.02 6.89
N PRO A 54 -27.17 -7.47 6.92
CA PRO A 54 -28.33 -8.16 6.40
C PRO A 54 -28.27 -8.31 4.87
N GLY A 55 -28.42 -9.53 4.37
CA GLY A 55 -28.53 -9.83 2.94
C GLY A 55 -27.27 -9.50 2.12
N SER A 56 -27.44 -8.78 1.00
CA SER A 56 -26.38 -8.38 0.07
C SER A 56 -25.91 -6.93 0.27
N SER A 57 -26.13 -6.34 1.45
CA SER A 57 -25.66 -5.00 1.77
C SER A 57 -24.21 -5.05 2.23
N TYR A 58 -23.32 -4.43 1.45
CA TYR A 58 -21.91 -4.31 1.77
C TYR A 58 -21.57 -2.86 2.19
N PRO A 59 -20.64 -2.66 3.12
CA PRO A 59 -20.15 -1.32 3.45
C PRO A 59 -19.38 -0.74 2.26
N HIS A 60 -20.05 0.09 1.46
CA HIS A 60 -19.46 0.74 0.28
C HIS A 60 -18.88 2.12 0.58
N SER A 61 -19.09 2.65 1.78
CA SER A 61 -18.64 3.98 2.19
C SER A 61 -17.62 3.92 3.32
N LEU A 62 -16.64 4.83 3.31
CA LEU A 62 -15.62 4.92 4.37
C LEU A 62 -16.23 5.06 5.78
N PRO A 63 -17.31 5.85 6.00
CA PRO A 63 -18.00 5.92 7.29
C PRO A 63 -18.63 4.58 7.71
N ASP A 64 -19.20 3.82 6.77
CA ASP A 64 -19.81 2.50 7.05
C ASP A 64 -18.76 1.45 7.41
N ILE A 65 -17.55 1.58 6.85
CA ILE A 65 -16.42 0.71 7.19
C ILE A 65 -15.92 1.04 8.60
N VAL A 66 -15.73 2.32 8.93
CA VAL A 66 -15.26 2.73 10.27
C VAL A 66 -16.26 2.34 11.36
N SER A 67 -17.55 2.60 11.13
CA SER A 67 -18.62 2.20 12.06
C SER A 67 -18.79 0.66 12.10
N GLY A 68 -18.59 -0.02 10.98
CA GLY A 68 -18.59 -1.48 10.90
C GLY A 68 -17.43 -2.13 11.66
N ILE A 69 -16.22 -1.54 11.62
CA ILE A 69 -15.08 -1.97 12.44
C ILE A 69 -15.39 -1.77 13.93
N ALA A 70 -15.96 -0.61 14.30
CA ALA A 70 -16.35 -0.33 15.69
C ALA A 70 -17.43 -1.29 16.21
N SER A 71 -18.26 -1.82 15.30
CA SER A 71 -19.27 -2.82 15.58
C SER A 71 -18.76 -4.27 15.41
N PHE A 72 -17.45 -4.47 15.24
CA PHE A 72 -16.80 -5.78 15.02
C PHE A 72 -17.38 -6.62 13.88
N LYS A 73 -17.93 -5.98 12.85
CA LYS A 73 -18.50 -6.69 11.70
C LYS A 73 -17.39 -7.30 10.84
N PRO A 74 -17.42 -8.61 10.56
CA PRO A 74 -16.34 -9.29 9.84
C PRO A 74 -16.03 -8.67 8.47
N TYR A 75 -17.07 -8.35 7.68
CA TYR A 75 -16.89 -7.77 6.34
C TYR A 75 -16.26 -6.37 6.38
N ALA A 76 -16.53 -5.57 7.41
CA ALA A 76 -15.94 -4.24 7.54
C ALA A 76 -14.43 -4.35 7.79
N VAL A 77 -14.00 -5.30 8.63
CA VAL A 77 -12.58 -5.55 8.92
C VAL A 77 -11.84 -6.08 7.68
N ILE A 78 -12.44 -7.02 6.94
CA ILE A 78 -11.85 -7.53 5.69
C ILE A 78 -11.70 -6.38 4.67
N THR A 79 -12.75 -5.58 4.48
CA THR A 79 -12.75 -4.46 3.53
C THR A 79 -11.70 -3.42 3.90
N ALA A 80 -11.53 -3.14 5.20
CA ALA A 80 -10.48 -2.25 5.68
C ALA A 80 -9.07 -2.78 5.38
N GLY A 81 -8.84 -4.09 5.58
CA GLY A 81 -7.58 -4.74 5.23
C GLY A 81 -7.30 -4.71 3.73
N LEU A 82 -8.33 -4.89 2.88
CA LEU A 82 -8.22 -4.75 1.43
C LEU A 82 -7.88 -3.30 1.02
N ILE A 83 -8.53 -2.31 1.63
CA ILE A 83 -8.22 -0.89 1.40
C ILE A 83 -6.76 -0.62 1.78
N LEU A 84 -6.27 -1.12 2.91
CA LEU A 84 -4.86 -0.98 3.29
C LEU A 84 -3.91 -1.63 2.28
N LEU A 85 -4.26 -2.82 1.78
CA LEU A 85 -3.44 -3.56 0.81
C LEU A 85 -3.32 -2.80 -0.52
N ILE A 86 -4.42 -2.16 -0.93
CA ILE A 86 -4.53 -1.29 -2.10
C ILE A 86 -3.84 0.07 -1.87
N LEU A 87 -3.96 0.65 -0.67
CA LEU A 87 -3.44 1.97 -0.35
C LEU A 87 -1.91 1.96 -0.23
N THR A 88 -1.33 0.84 0.21
CA THR A 88 0.12 0.64 0.34
C THR A 88 0.91 0.94 -0.96
N PRO A 89 0.55 0.37 -2.14
CA PRO A 89 1.20 0.74 -3.40
C PRO A 89 0.87 2.17 -3.85
N VAL A 90 -0.33 2.70 -3.59
CA VAL A 90 -0.69 4.08 -3.97
C VAL A 90 0.16 5.11 -3.23
N LEU A 91 0.31 4.96 -1.91
CA LEU A 91 1.16 5.83 -1.09
C LEU A 91 2.62 5.78 -1.55
N ARG A 92 3.13 4.62 -1.93
CA ARG A 92 4.48 4.49 -2.49
C ARG A 92 4.63 5.34 -3.75
N VAL A 93 3.72 5.18 -4.71
CA VAL A 93 3.77 5.93 -5.98
C VAL A 93 3.69 7.44 -5.70
N ALA A 94 2.83 7.87 -4.78
CA ALA A 94 2.72 9.28 -4.39
C ALA A 94 4.02 9.83 -3.78
N ILE A 95 4.67 9.08 -2.88
CA ILE A 95 5.96 9.47 -2.29
C ILE A 95 7.06 9.54 -3.37
N SER A 96 7.11 8.57 -4.29
CA SER A 96 8.07 8.59 -5.40
C SER A 96 7.88 9.81 -6.30
N ILE A 97 6.64 10.18 -6.62
CA ILE A 97 6.36 11.41 -7.39
C ILE A 97 6.86 12.64 -6.64
N TRP A 98 6.61 12.74 -5.33
CA TRP A 98 7.07 13.86 -4.53
C TRP A 98 8.60 14.00 -4.53
N VAL A 99 9.33 12.88 -4.44
CA VAL A 99 10.79 12.83 -4.55
C VAL A 99 11.25 13.28 -5.94
N PHE A 100 10.68 12.72 -7.01
CA PHE A 100 11.09 13.06 -8.40
C PHE A 100 10.80 14.51 -8.79
N VAL A 101 9.69 15.07 -8.31
CA VAL A 101 9.37 16.50 -8.48
C VAL A 101 10.43 17.36 -7.82
N ARG A 102 10.89 16.97 -6.62
CA ARG A 102 11.91 17.71 -5.86
C ARG A 102 13.32 17.55 -6.45
N GLU A 103 13.63 16.40 -7.02
CA GLU A 103 14.89 16.13 -7.74
C GLU A 103 14.94 16.76 -9.13
N GLY A 104 13.81 17.22 -9.67
CA GLY A 104 13.74 17.86 -10.98
C GLY A 104 13.78 16.87 -12.16
N ASP A 105 13.65 15.57 -11.91
CA ASP A 105 13.62 14.55 -12.95
C ASP A 105 12.23 14.50 -13.62
N LYS A 106 12.11 15.30 -14.68
CA LYS A 106 10.85 15.46 -15.44
C LYS A 106 10.41 14.17 -16.14
N LEU A 107 11.34 13.30 -16.53
CA LEU A 107 11.01 12.03 -17.19
C LEU A 107 10.42 11.05 -16.19
N TYR A 108 11.10 10.84 -15.06
CA TYR A 108 10.60 9.95 -14.01
C TYR A 108 9.30 10.44 -13.38
N THR A 109 9.16 11.75 -13.18
CA THR A 109 7.92 12.39 -12.72
C THR A 109 6.76 12.11 -13.68
N GLY A 110 6.98 12.25 -15.00
CA GLY A 110 5.96 11.98 -16.01
C GLY A 110 5.50 10.52 -16.03
N ILE A 111 6.45 9.58 -15.99
CA ILE A 111 6.14 8.13 -15.97
C ILE A 111 5.36 7.76 -14.70
N THR A 112 5.83 8.17 -13.51
CA THR A 112 5.12 7.85 -12.27
C THR A 112 3.75 8.51 -12.17
N THR A 113 3.60 9.73 -12.67
CA THR A 113 2.29 10.41 -12.75
C THR A 113 1.34 9.66 -13.68
N LEU A 114 1.81 9.16 -14.83
CA LEU A 114 1.01 8.33 -15.73
C LEU A 114 0.57 7.04 -15.04
N VAL A 115 1.48 6.35 -14.36
CA VAL A 115 1.15 5.14 -13.58
C VAL A 115 0.10 5.44 -12.51
N LEU A 116 0.24 6.55 -11.78
CA LEU A 116 -0.75 6.98 -10.79
C LEU A 116 -2.13 7.22 -11.43
N LEU A 117 -2.19 7.89 -12.59
CA LEU A 117 -3.43 8.11 -13.33
C LEU A 117 -4.07 6.78 -13.76
N ILE A 118 -3.28 5.83 -14.28
CA ILE A 118 -3.78 4.50 -14.63
C ILE A 118 -4.36 3.80 -13.40
N LEU A 119 -3.67 3.84 -12.26
CA LEU A 119 -4.17 3.26 -11.01
C LEU A 119 -5.50 3.91 -10.57
N ILE A 120 -5.60 5.24 -10.61
CA ILE A 120 -6.82 5.96 -10.26
C ILE A 120 -7.96 5.59 -11.21
N ILE A 121 -7.71 5.54 -12.52
CA ILE A 121 -8.69 5.14 -13.52
C ILE A 121 -9.13 3.70 -13.27
N SER A 122 -8.20 2.77 -13.03
CA SER A 122 -8.52 1.38 -12.68
C SER A 122 -9.37 1.28 -11.42
N PHE A 123 -9.12 2.11 -10.40
CA PHE A 123 -9.97 2.15 -9.20
C PHE A 123 -11.38 2.68 -9.48
N ILE A 124 -11.49 3.74 -10.27
CA ILE A 124 -12.78 4.33 -10.63
C ILE A 124 -13.57 3.35 -11.52
N LEU A 125 -12.92 2.72 -12.49
CA LEU A 125 -13.53 1.76 -13.40
C LEU A 125 -13.89 0.45 -12.69
N GLY A 126 -13.07 -0.02 -11.75
CA GLY A 126 -13.36 -1.20 -10.93
C GLY A 126 -14.44 -0.95 -9.87
N LYS A 127 -14.79 0.31 -9.59
CA LYS A 127 -15.94 0.70 -8.76
C LYS A 127 -17.25 0.74 -9.58
N ALA A 128 -17.19 0.88 -10.90
CA ALA A 128 -18.33 0.95 -11.82
C ALA A 128 -18.72 -0.43 -12.34
#